data_AF-A0A7W0F882-F1
#
_entry.id   AF-A0A7W0F882-F1
#
_cell.length_a   1.000
_cell.length_b   1.000
_cell.length_c   1.000
_cell.angle_alpha   90.00
_cell.angle_beta   90.00
_cell.angle_gamma   90.00
#
_symmetry.space_group_name_H-M   'P 1'
#
loop_
_entity.id
_entity.type
_entity.pdbx_description
1 polymer ?
#
loop_
_entity_poly.entity_id
_entity_poly.type
_entity_poly.pdbx_seq_one_letter_code
_entity_poly.pdbx_strand_id
1 'polypeptide(L)'
;MTPSSGAVFAVGVARALETLLLSPQDLRAAFNAKDFHGAVAVIKSRPFGRLLDEAKKDFGIGEYVLAYSKLFSEISESGGFFTGDTSEFLKFLEENSRNEILSAMKTYTSPLDFYEFLDGKRKDRRGKIEGEDVLEYIWMALWWQMMLVRMIFISKKQNADFKYVV
;
A
#
# COMPACT_ATOMS: atom_id res chain seq x y z
N MET A 1 4.43 -27.82 12.80
CA MET A 1 5.74 -27.48 12.21
C MET A 1 6.26 -26.23 12.89
N THR A 2 7.51 -26.20 13.33
CA THR A 2 8.14 -25.00 13.92
C THR A 2 8.63 -24.10 12.77
N PRO A 3 8.33 -22.79 12.75
CA PRO A 3 8.79 -21.89 11.69
C PRO A 3 10.32 -21.84 11.60
N SER A 4 10.87 -21.67 10.40
CA SER A 4 12.30 -21.42 10.21
C SER A 4 12.69 -20.07 10.84
N SER A 5 13.93 -19.93 11.34
CA SER A 5 14.41 -18.63 11.86
C SER A 5 14.38 -17.53 10.78
N GLY A 6 14.53 -17.90 9.50
CA GLY A 6 14.39 -16.99 8.37
C GLY A 6 12.97 -16.45 8.21
N ALA A 7 11.96 -17.32 8.27
CA ALA A 7 10.55 -16.93 8.21
C ALA A 7 10.15 -16.00 9.36
N VAL A 8 10.66 -16.24 10.57
CA VAL A 8 10.42 -15.36 11.73
C VAL A 8 11.03 -13.97 11.52
N PHE A 9 12.27 -13.92 11.02
CA PHE A 9 12.95 -12.65 10.72
C PHE A 9 12.22 -11.86 9.63
N ALA A 10 11.83 -12.51 8.53
CA ALA A 10 11.09 -11.91 7.43
C ALA A 10 9.76 -11.30 7.90
N VAL A 11 8.99 -12.06 8.70
CA VAL A 11 7.75 -11.55 9.30
C VAL A 11 8.05 -10.35 10.21
N GLY A 12 9.11 -10.39 11.02
CA GLY A 12 9.52 -9.27 11.86
C GLY A 12 9.76 -7.97 11.08
N VAL A 13 10.48 -8.05 9.97
CA VAL A 13 10.73 -6.90 9.06
C VAL A 13 9.41 -6.38 8.48
N ALA A 14 8.56 -7.27 7.94
CA ALA A 14 7.28 -6.86 7.38
C ALA A 14 6.36 -6.22 8.43
N ARG A 15 6.35 -6.71 9.67
CA ARG A 15 5.60 -6.11 10.79
C ARG A 15 6.12 -4.72 11.16
N ALA A 16 7.42 -4.47 11.06
CA ALA A 16 7.95 -3.12 11.25
C ALA A 16 7.43 -2.17 10.14
N LEU A 17 7.40 -2.64 8.89
CA LEU A 17 6.85 -1.86 7.77
C LEU A 17 5.33 -1.66 7.88
N GLU A 18 4.62 -2.58 8.51
CA GLU A 18 3.19 -2.46 8.79
C GLU A 18 2.84 -1.18 9.58
N THR A 19 3.79 -0.64 10.36
CA THR A 19 3.62 0.63 11.10
C THR A 19 3.49 1.85 10.18
N LEU A 20 3.83 1.71 8.90
CA LEU A 20 3.64 2.72 7.86
C LEU A 20 2.24 2.69 7.26
N LEU A 21 1.40 1.70 7.57
CA LEU A 21 0.05 1.66 7.01
C LEU A 21 -0.83 2.75 7.62
N LEU A 22 -1.47 3.52 6.74
CA LEU A 22 -2.56 4.41 7.09
C LEU A 22 -3.81 3.60 7.40
N SER A 23 -4.62 4.02 8.37
CA SER A 23 -5.91 3.38 8.56
C SER A 23 -6.85 3.71 7.38
N PRO A 24 -7.86 2.87 7.08
CA PRO A 24 -8.90 3.22 6.12
C PRO A 24 -9.56 4.58 6.46
N GLN A 25 -9.71 4.90 7.74
CA GLN A 25 -10.23 6.19 8.20
C GLN A 25 -9.31 7.36 7.83
N ASP A 26 -7.99 7.21 7.97
CA ASP A 26 -7.03 8.25 7.58
C ASP A 26 -7.10 8.52 6.06
N LEU A 27 -7.18 7.46 5.25
CA LEU A 27 -7.29 7.58 3.79
C LEU A 27 -8.62 8.21 3.37
N ARG A 28 -9.74 7.85 4.01
CA ARG A 28 -11.04 8.50 3.79
C ARG A 28 -11.02 9.96 4.21
N ALA A 29 -10.39 10.30 5.33
CA ALA A 29 -10.24 11.68 5.78
C ALA A 29 -9.40 12.51 4.79
N ALA A 30 -8.28 11.96 4.30
CA ALA A 30 -7.46 12.61 3.28
C ALA A 30 -8.20 12.80 1.95
N PHE A 31 -8.96 11.78 1.51
CA PHE A 31 -9.79 11.87 0.31
C PHE A 31 -10.87 12.95 0.43
N ASN A 32 -11.53 13.05 1.59
CA ASN A 32 -12.58 14.01 1.87
C ASN A 32 -12.08 15.41 2.27
N ALA A 33 -10.77 15.61 2.39
CA ALA A 33 -10.21 16.92 2.69
C ALA A 33 -10.60 17.97 1.64
N LYS A 34 -10.83 19.21 2.07
CA LYS A 34 -11.31 20.30 1.21
C LYS A 34 -10.33 20.64 0.08
N ASP A 35 -9.03 20.59 0.36
CA ASP A 35 -7.96 20.99 -0.55
C ASP A 35 -6.72 20.10 -0.37
N PHE A 36 -5.69 20.39 -1.19
CA PHE A 36 -4.42 19.65 -1.17
C PHE A 36 -3.72 19.75 0.19
N HIS A 37 -3.67 20.93 0.82
CA HIS A 37 -3.03 21.10 2.12
C HIS A 37 -3.73 20.30 3.23
N GLY A 38 -5.06 20.23 3.22
CA GLY A 38 -5.83 19.39 4.13
C GLY A 38 -5.52 17.90 3.97
N ALA A 39 -5.43 17.42 2.71
CA ALA A 39 -5.06 16.03 2.44
C ALA A 39 -3.62 15.73 2.91
N VAL A 40 -2.67 16.63 2.62
CA VAL A 40 -1.27 16.53 3.06
C VAL A 40 -1.17 16.51 4.58
N ALA A 41 -1.90 17.37 5.28
CA ALA A 41 -1.87 17.43 6.75
C ALA A 41 -2.31 16.11 7.38
N VAL A 42 -3.37 15.48 6.87
CA VAL A 42 -3.82 14.17 7.34
C VAL A 42 -2.72 13.12 7.13
N ILE A 43 -2.18 13.02 5.92
CA ILE A 43 -1.20 11.98 5.56
C ILE A 43 0.14 12.18 6.29
N LYS A 44 0.66 13.41 6.34
CA LYS A 44 1.94 13.75 7.02
C LYS A 44 1.89 13.67 8.54
N SER A 45 0.69 13.64 9.14
CA SER A 45 0.53 13.33 10.57
C SER A 45 0.97 11.90 10.91
N ARG A 46 1.08 11.01 9.91
CA ARG A 46 1.46 9.60 10.06
C ARG A 46 2.89 9.34 9.59
N PRO A 47 3.55 8.26 10.09
CA PRO A 47 4.93 7.94 9.72
C PRO A 47 5.16 7.85 8.21
N PHE A 48 4.23 7.23 7.47
CA PHE A 48 4.30 7.14 6.01
C PHE A 48 4.34 8.49 5.31
N GLY A 49 3.54 9.46 5.74
CA GLY A 49 3.51 10.77 5.07
C GLY A 49 4.82 11.54 5.16
N ARG A 50 5.67 11.26 6.16
CA ARG A 50 7.01 11.85 6.30
C ARG A 50 8.00 11.37 5.25
N LEU A 51 7.67 10.27 4.57
CA LEU A 51 8.46 9.73 3.48
C LEU A 51 8.20 10.50 2.17
N LEU A 52 7.07 11.21 2.05
CA LEU A 52 6.63 11.82 0.80
C LEU A 52 7.36 13.14 0.50
N ASP A 53 7.76 13.30 -0.77
CA ASP A 53 8.46 14.48 -1.28
C ASP A 53 7.56 15.28 -2.25
N GLU A 54 7.00 16.40 -1.78
CA GLU A 54 6.09 17.24 -2.57
C GLU A 54 6.74 17.92 -3.80
N ALA A 55 8.07 17.97 -3.86
CA ALA A 55 8.78 18.49 -5.02
C ALA A 55 8.75 17.50 -6.20
N LYS A 56 8.54 16.21 -5.94
CA LYS A 56 8.47 15.16 -6.96
C LYS A 56 7.06 15.09 -7.57
N LYS A 57 6.99 14.78 -8.87
CA LYS A 57 5.72 14.66 -9.62
C LYS A 57 4.77 13.60 -9.04
N ASP A 58 5.33 12.52 -8.52
CA ASP A 58 4.61 11.40 -7.91
C ASP A 58 4.74 11.37 -6.39
N PHE A 59 5.22 12.47 -5.79
CA PHE A 59 5.45 12.59 -4.36
C PHE A 59 6.54 11.65 -3.80
N GLY A 60 7.44 11.17 -4.67
CA GLY A 60 8.52 10.23 -4.33
C GLY A 60 8.05 8.77 -4.25
N ILE A 61 6.77 8.49 -4.51
CA ILE A 61 6.15 7.18 -4.30
C ILE A 61 6.76 6.08 -5.16
N GLY A 62 7.16 6.37 -6.41
CA GLY A 62 7.79 5.39 -7.28
C GLY A 62 9.12 4.87 -6.74
N GLU A 63 9.96 5.77 -6.19
CA GLU A 63 11.23 5.39 -5.54
C GLU A 63 10.97 4.45 -4.34
N TYR A 64 9.93 4.73 -3.54
CA TYR A 64 9.54 3.86 -2.41
C TYR A 64 9.01 2.51 -2.85
N VAL A 65 8.17 2.44 -3.89
CA VAL A 65 7.65 1.18 -4.40
C VAL A 65 8.81 0.27 -4.81
N LEU A 66 9.78 0.79 -5.56
CA LEU A 66 10.95 0.01 -5.99
C LEU A 66 11.79 -0.47 -4.81
N ALA A 67 12.06 0.41 -3.84
CA ALA A 67 12.86 0.08 -2.67
C ALA A 67 12.20 -1.02 -1.81
N TYR A 68 10.89 -0.90 -1.57
CA TYR A 68 10.16 -1.88 -0.76
C TYR A 68 9.86 -3.17 -1.52
N SER A 69 9.55 -3.14 -2.81
CA SER A 69 9.44 -4.36 -3.63
C SER A 69 10.73 -5.18 -3.54
N LYS A 70 11.90 -4.54 -3.66
CA LYS A 70 13.20 -5.21 -3.51
C LYS A 70 13.36 -5.83 -2.12
N LEU A 71 13.08 -5.07 -1.07
CA LEU A 71 13.17 -5.56 0.30
C LEU A 71 12.24 -6.76 0.55
N PHE A 72 11.00 -6.69 0.07
CA PHE A 72 10.03 -7.79 0.21
C PHE A 72 10.50 -9.03 -0.56
N SER A 73 11.04 -8.88 -1.77
CA SER A 73 11.61 -10.00 -2.54
C SER A 73 12.83 -10.62 -1.86
N GLU A 74 13.67 -9.83 -1.19
CA GLU A 74 14.84 -10.32 -0.44
C GLU A 74 14.45 -11.14 0.80
N ILE A 75 13.32 -10.82 1.44
CA ILE A 75 12.85 -11.51 2.66
C ILE A 75 11.84 -12.64 2.37
N SER A 76 11.40 -12.80 1.11
CA SER A 76 10.54 -13.93 0.69
C SER A 76 11.38 -15.17 0.39
N GLU A 77 10.84 -16.34 0.75
CA GLU A 77 11.47 -17.63 0.48
C GLU A 77 11.20 -18.10 -0.97
N SER A 78 10.11 -17.64 -1.61
CA SER A 78 9.75 -17.96 -3.00
C SER A 78 10.29 -16.96 -4.05
N GLY A 79 10.87 -15.84 -3.61
CA GLY A 79 11.73 -15.00 -4.45
C GLY A 79 11.03 -14.05 -5.42
N GLY A 80 9.76 -13.68 -5.21
CA GLY A 80 9.13 -12.68 -6.06
C GLY A 80 7.90 -12.00 -5.50
N PHE A 81 8.00 -10.69 -5.24
CA PHE A 81 6.86 -9.78 -5.24
C PHE A 81 6.90 -8.88 -6.47
N PHE A 82 5.73 -8.44 -6.93
CA PHE A 82 5.60 -7.56 -8.09
C PHE A 82 6.34 -6.23 -7.90
N THR A 83 6.87 -5.69 -9.00
CA THR A 83 7.62 -4.43 -9.01
C THR A 83 6.84 -3.33 -9.74
N GLY A 84 6.58 -2.23 -9.03
CA GLY A 84 6.30 -0.95 -9.69
C GLY A 84 4.85 -0.68 -10.13
N ASP A 85 4.23 -1.49 -10.98
CA ASP A 85 3.01 -1.09 -11.69
C ASP A 85 1.80 -2.03 -11.54
N THR A 86 0.62 -1.52 -11.96
CA THR A 86 -0.65 -2.22 -11.87
C THR A 86 -0.70 -3.50 -12.72
N SER A 87 0.03 -3.55 -13.85
CA SER A 87 0.10 -4.75 -14.69
C SER A 87 0.90 -5.86 -14.01
N GLU A 88 2.03 -5.54 -13.40
CA GLU A 88 2.82 -6.50 -12.62
C GLU A 88 2.06 -6.97 -11.39
N PHE A 89 1.30 -6.09 -10.74
CA PHE A 89 0.40 -6.46 -9.65
C PHE A 89 -0.66 -7.49 -10.08
N LEU A 90 -1.38 -7.23 -11.17
CA LEU A 90 -2.41 -8.15 -11.68
C LEU A 90 -1.80 -9.49 -12.10
N LYS A 91 -0.68 -9.46 -12.81
CA LYS A 91 0.05 -10.66 -13.22
C LYS A 91 0.48 -11.49 -12.02
N PHE A 92 0.99 -10.86 -10.96
CA PHE A 92 1.34 -11.54 -9.72
C PHE A 92 0.12 -12.23 -9.08
N LEU A 93 -1.04 -11.56 -9.03
CA LEU A 93 -2.26 -12.17 -8.49
C LEU A 93 -2.73 -13.37 -9.31
N GLU A 94 -2.62 -13.30 -10.63
CA GLU A 94 -2.99 -14.38 -11.56
C GLU A 94 -2.04 -15.58 -11.43
N GLU A 95 -0.73 -15.35 -11.48
CA GLU A 95 0.30 -16.40 -11.39
C GLU A 95 0.28 -17.13 -10.05
N ASN A 96 -0.06 -16.43 -8.96
CA ASN A 96 -0.15 -16.99 -7.61
C ASN A 96 -1.56 -17.47 -7.23
N SER A 97 -2.47 -17.56 -8.20
CA SER A 97 -3.84 -18.05 -8.01
C SER A 97 -4.60 -17.35 -6.86
N ARG A 98 -4.39 -16.03 -6.69
CA ARG A 98 -5.04 -15.21 -5.66
C ARG A 98 -6.47 -14.84 -6.06
N ASN A 99 -7.28 -15.85 -6.36
CA ASN A 99 -8.65 -15.72 -6.88
C ASN A 99 -9.57 -14.92 -5.97
N GLU A 100 -9.38 -15.01 -4.66
CA GLU A 100 -10.14 -14.21 -3.70
C GLU A 100 -9.88 -12.71 -3.88
N ILE A 101 -8.62 -12.32 -4.09
CA ILE A 101 -8.21 -10.92 -4.26
C ILE A 101 -8.67 -10.41 -5.63
N LEU A 102 -8.47 -11.21 -6.68
CA LEU A 102 -8.97 -10.91 -8.03
C LEU A 102 -10.49 -10.74 -8.04
N SER A 103 -11.22 -11.55 -7.27
CA SER A 103 -12.67 -11.41 -7.13
C SER A 103 -13.03 -10.14 -6.36
N ALA A 104 -12.33 -9.84 -5.26
CA ALA A 104 -12.55 -8.63 -4.49
C ALA A 104 -12.32 -7.36 -5.33
N MET A 105 -11.32 -7.34 -6.21
CA MET A 105 -11.10 -6.21 -7.14
C MET A 105 -12.28 -5.97 -8.09
N LYS A 106 -13.02 -7.04 -8.45
CA LYS A 106 -14.24 -6.92 -9.29
C LYS A 106 -15.45 -6.47 -8.49
N THR A 107 -15.54 -6.86 -7.22
CA THR A 107 -16.65 -6.52 -6.33
C THR A 107 -16.55 -5.10 -5.78
N TYR A 108 -15.35 -4.68 -5.35
CA TYR A 108 -15.11 -3.37 -4.77
C TYR A 108 -14.60 -2.39 -5.84
N THR A 109 -15.54 -1.67 -6.48
CA THR A 109 -15.22 -0.70 -7.54
C THR A 109 -14.53 0.56 -7.02
N SER A 110 -14.70 0.87 -5.73
CA SER A 110 -14.01 1.95 -5.03
C SER A 110 -12.61 1.50 -4.59
N PRO A 111 -11.53 2.18 -5.01
CA PRO A 111 -10.17 1.85 -4.56
C PRO A 111 -9.99 1.90 -3.04
N LEU A 112 -10.76 2.73 -2.32
CA LEU A 112 -10.73 2.82 -0.86
C LEU A 112 -11.42 1.61 -0.20
N ASP A 113 -12.51 1.12 -0.79
CA ASP A 113 -13.23 -0.04 -0.24
C ASP A 113 -12.42 -1.33 -0.47
N PHE A 114 -11.73 -1.44 -1.60
CA PHE A 114 -10.79 -2.53 -1.83
C PHE A 114 -9.60 -2.50 -0.85
N TYR A 115 -9.10 -1.29 -0.52
CA TYR A 115 -8.08 -1.16 0.52
C TYR A 115 -8.57 -1.63 1.89
N GLU A 116 -9.82 -1.30 2.25
CA GLU A 116 -10.43 -1.76 3.50
C GLU A 116 -10.55 -3.28 3.56
N PHE A 117 -10.87 -3.92 2.43
CA PHE A 117 -10.80 -5.37 2.30
C PHE A 117 -9.39 -5.92 2.56
N LEU A 118 -8.34 -5.35 1.94
CA LEU A 118 -6.95 -5.76 2.15
C LEU A 118 -6.52 -5.56 3.62
N ASP A 119 -6.89 -4.42 4.23
CA ASP A 119 -6.61 -4.13 5.63
C ASP A 119 -7.29 -5.12 6.58
N GLY A 120 -8.54 -5.51 6.29
CA GLY A 120 -9.26 -6.56 7.00
C GLY A 120 -8.53 -7.90 6.92
N LYS A 121 -8.19 -8.35 5.71
CA LYS A 121 -7.44 -9.60 5.50
C LYS A 121 -6.10 -9.59 6.24
N ARG A 122 -5.37 -8.49 6.17
CA ARG A 122 -4.10 -8.33 6.89
C ARG A 122 -4.28 -8.42 8.41
N LYS A 123 -5.34 -7.82 8.97
CA LYS A 123 -5.67 -7.90 10.41
C LYS A 123 -6.01 -9.32 10.84
N ASP A 124 -6.75 -10.09 10.04
CA ASP A 124 -7.07 -11.50 10.32
C ASP A 124 -5.83 -12.41 10.35
N ARG A 125 -4.75 -11.94 9.73
CA ARG A 125 -3.43 -12.59 9.73
C ARG A 125 -2.50 -12.07 10.83
N ARG A 126 -2.92 -11.09 11.65
CA ARG A 126 -2.16 -10.66 12.85
C ARG A 126 -2.12 -11.80 13.87
N GLY A 127 -0.94 -12.08 14.41
CA GLY A 127 -0.74 -13.15 15.41
C GLY A 127 -0.49 -14.55 14.83
N LYS A 128 -0.59 -14.72 13.50
CA LYS A 128 -0.17 -15.96 12.83
C LYS A 128 1.30 -15.83 12.42
N ILE A 129 2.11 -16.83 12.75
CA ILE A 129 3.54 -16.95 12.35
C ILE A 129 3.63 -17.75 11.03
N GLU A 130 2.62 -17.63 10.17
CA GLU A 130 2.59 -18.35 8.90
C GLU A 130 3.15 -17.43 7.81
N GLY A 131 4.27 -17.89 7.23
CA GLY A 131 5.09 -17.19 6.24
C GLY A 131 4.37 -16.90 4.93
N GLU A 132 5.05 -16.14 4.07
CA GLU A 132 4.68 -15.65 2.73
C GLU A 132 3.32 -14.96 2.59
N ASP A 133 2.20 -15.58 2.97
CA ASP A 133 0.87 -14.97 2.92
C ASP A 133 0.80 -13.70 3.77
N VAL A 134 1.37 -13.69 4.98
CA VAL A 134 1.45 -12.48 5.82
C VAL A 134 2.26 -11.38 5.13
N LEU A 135 3.38 -11.75 4.51
CA LEU A 135 4.24 -10.81 3.79
C LEU A 135 3.49 -10.21 2.59
N GLU A 136 2.77 -11.06 1.85
CA GLU A 136 1.96 -10.67 0.70
C GLU A 136 0.88 -9.67 1.09
N TYR A 137 0.06 -9.94 2.10
CA TYR A 137 -1.00 -9.01 2.51
C TYR A 137 -0.45 -7.68 3.05
N ILE A 138 0.69 -7.71 3.76
CA ILE A 138 1.34 -6.46 4.20
C ILE A 138 1.85 -5.68 2.99
N TRP A 139 2.53 -6.34 2.05
CA TRP A 139 3.03 -5.69 0.85
C TRP A 139 1.90 -5.13 -0.03
N MET A 140 0.86 -5.91 -0.31
CA MET A 140 -0.29 -5.46 -1.08
C MET A 140 -0.97 -4.25 -0.43
N ALA A 141 -1.13 -4.25 0.89
CA ALA A 141 -1.67 -3.10 1.60
C ALA A 141 -0.75 -1.87 1.48
N LEU A 142 0.57 -2.05 1.66
CA LEU A 142 1.55 -0.97 1.53
C LEU A 142 1.54 -0.39 0.11
N TRP A 143 1.55 -1.23 -0.91
CA TRP A 143 1.52 -0.83 -2.30
C TRP A 143 0.21 -0.11 -2.65
N TRP A 144 -0.92 -0.66 -2.24
CA TRP A 144 -2.22 -0.08 -2.55
C TRP A 144 -2.44 1.27 -1.87
N GLN A 145 -2.03 1.43 -0.60
CA GLN A 145 -2.08 2.76 0.05
C GLN A 145 -1.21 3.77 -0.69
N MET A 146 -0.04 3.36 -1.20
CA MET A 146 0.86 4.25 -1.94
C MET A 146 0.18 4.74 -3.21
N MET A 147 -0.50 3.86 -3.94
CA MET A 147 -1.27 4.25 -5.13
C MET A 147 -2.45 5.17 -4.77
N LEU A 148 -3.18 4.88 -3.69
CA LEU A 148 -4.27 5.73 -3.22
C LEU A 148 -3.79 7.13 -2.84
N VAL A 149 -2.70 7.25 -2.07
CA VAL A 149 -2.16 8.55 -1.66
C VAL A 149 -1.70 9.34 -2.89
N ARG A 150 -1.03 8.69 -3.85
CA ARG A 150 -0.67 9.31 -5.12
C ARG A 150 -1.90 9.86 -5.83
N MET A 151 -2.96 9.07 -5.97
CA MET A 151 -4.20 9.48 -6.62
C MET A 151 -4.87 10.66 -5.91
N ILE A 152 -4.97 10.61 -4.58
CA ILE A 152 -5.54 11.70 -3.75
C ILE A 152 -4.75 12.98 -3.99
N PHE A 153 -3.43 12.93 -3.87
CA PHE A 153 -2.58 14.11 -4.00
C PHE A 153 -2.60 14.71 -5.41
N ILE A 154 -2.51 13.88 -6.47
CA ILE A 154 -2.62 14.36 -7.85
C ILE A 154 -3.99 15.04 -8.07
N SER A 155 -5.09 14.38 -7.69
CA SER A 155 -6.43 14.91 -7.88
C SER A 155 -6.63 16.24 -7.15
N LYS A 156 -6.20 16.34 -5.88
CA LYS A 156 -6.34 17.56 -5.09
C LYS A 156 -5.43 18.69 -5.58
N LYS A 157 -4.21 18.38 -6.03
CA LYS A 157 -3.28 19.37 -6.57
C LYS A 157 -3.78 19.95 -7.89
N GLN A 158 -4.23 19.09 -8.82
CA GLN A 158 -4.85 19.53 -10.07
C GLN A 158 -6.08 20.43 -9.83
N ASN A 159 -6.96 20.05 -8.90
CA ASN A 159 -8.11 20.87 -8.54
C ASN A 159 -7.74 22.25 -7.94
N ALA A 160 -6.60 22.34 -7.25
CA ALA A 160 -6.07 23.61 -6.78
C ALA A 160 -5.55 24.43 -7.96
N ASP A 161 -4.73 23.84 -8.83
CA ASP A 161 -4.13 24.50 -10.00
C ASP A 161 -5.21 25.07 -10.95
N PHE A 162 -6.31 24.34 -11.18
CA PHE A 162 -7.43 24.82 -12.02
C PHE A 162 -8.19 26.01 -11.42
N LYS A 163 -8.26 26.16 -10.09
CA LYS A 163 -8.96 27.29 -9.45
C LYS A 163 -8.24 28.63 -9.63
N TYR A 164 -6.98 28.63 -10.03
CA TYR A 164 -6.19 29.85 -10.24
C TYR A 164 -6.04 30.24 -11.73
N VAL A 165 -6.71 29.51 -12.63
CA VAL A 165 -6.66 29.74 -14.09
C VAL A 165 -8.00 30.29 -14.62
N VAL A 166 -9.01 30.49 -13.76
CA VAL A 166 -10.32 31.06 -14.11
C VAL A 166 -10.51 32.43 -13.48
#